data_AF-A0A953X2Q8-F1
#
_entry.id   AF-A0A953X2Q8-F1
#
_cell.length_a   1.000
_cell.length_b   1.000
_cell.length_c   1.000
_cell.angle_alpha   90.00
_cell.angle_beta   90.00
_cell.angle_gamma   90.00
#
_symmetry.space_group_name_H-M   'P 1'
#
loop_
_entity.id
_entity.type
_entity.pdbx_description
1 polymer ?
#
loop_
_entity_poly.entity_id
_entity_poly.type
_entity_poly.pdbx_seq_one_letter_code
_entity_poly.pdbx_strand_id
1 'polypeptide(L)'
;MAQKGAQPPAQRAIKVPGGGFLSRHGRLIRYALLAVLGLFIVGGGWGFWKWRSLYAGMPKLPEVAELWNAKREPAIEFIDRNEKTLDVRGPRYGRA
;
A
#
# COMPACT_ATOMS: atom_id res chain seq x y z
N MET A 1 0.06 -30.16 82.67
CA MET A 1 -0.30 -30.37 81.24
C MET A 1 -0.36 -29.00 80.59
N ALA A 2 0.63 -28.62 79.78
CA ALA A 2 0.67 -27.31 79.12
C ALA A 2 0.50 -27.53 77.60
N GLN A 3 -0.58 -26.99 77.03
CA GLN A 3 -0.87 -27.07 75.61
C GLN A 3 0.17 -26.25 74.83
N LYS A 4 0.95 -26.94 74.00
CA LYS A 4 1.93 -26.34 73.09
C LYS A 4 1.16 -25.75 71.90
N GLY A 5 0.95 -24.43 71.91
CA GLY A 5 0.26 -23.71 70.85
C GLY A 5 0.95 -23.96 69.49
N ALA A 6 0.17 -24.41 68.51
CA ALA A 6 0.63 -24.64 67.16
C ALA A 6 1.00 -23.29 66.49
N GLN A 7 2.25 -23.15 66.05
CA GLN A 7 2.68 -21.99 65.26
C GLN A 7 2.04 -22.07 63.86
N PRO A 8 1.50 -20.95 63.33
CA PRO A 8 0.94 -20.93 61.99
C PRO A 8 2.03 -21.17 60.93
N PRO A 9 1.70 -21.79 59.78
CA PRO A 9 2.70 -22.12 58.77
C PRO A 9 3.35 -20.86 58.23
N ALA A 10 4.69 -20.87 58.17
CA ALA A 10 5.49 -19.76 57.67
C ALA A 10 5.05 -19.39 56.25
N GLN A 11 4.55 -18.16 56.07
CA GLN A 11 4.14 -17.63 54.78
C GLN A 11 5.35 -17.60 53.84
N ARG A 12 5.36 -18.49 52.83
CA ARG A 12 6.36 -18.45 51.76
C ARG A 12 6.05 -17.24 50.86
N ALA A 13 6.86 -16.19 50.99
CA ALA A 13 6.80 -15.04 50.11
C ALA A 13 7.23 -15.43 48.70
N ILE A 14 6.26 -15.57 47.79
CA ILE A 14 6.52 -15.75 46.36
C ILE A 14 6.93 -14.39 45.81
N LYS A 15 8.22 -14.22 45.49
CA LYS A 15 8.72 -13.04 44.79
C LYS A 15 8.21 -13.08 43.34
N VAL A 16 7.11 -12.39 43.07
CA VAL A 16 6.65 -12.14 41.70
C VAL A 16 7.60 -11.11 41.08
N PRO A 17 8.20 -11.37 39.90
CA PRO A 17 9.05 -10.39 39.25
C PRO A 17 8.21 -9.14 38.94
N GLY A 18 8.50 -8.06 39.66
CA GLY A 18 7.82 -6.78 39.50
C GLY A 18 8.04 -6.22 38.09
N GLY A 19 6.96 -5.69 37.52
CA GLY A 19 6.81 -5.28 36.11
C GLY A 19 8.06 -4.69 35.44
N GLY A 20 8.34 -5.20 34.24
CA GLY A 20 9.47 -4.78 33.41
C GLY A 20 9.41 -3.32 32.96
N PHE A 21 10.46 -2.87 32.27
CA PHE A 21 10.70 -1.48 31.85
C PHE A 21 9.47 -0.76 31.23
N LEU A 22 8.60 -1.50 30.54
CA LEU A 22 7.33 -0.98 29.99
C LEU A 22 6.34 -0.43 31.03
N SER A 23 6.24 -1.02 32.23
CA SER A 23 5.27 -0.58 33.24
C SER A 23 5.73 0.70 33.97
N ARG A 24 7.04 0.95 34.02
CA ARG A 24 7.62 2.13 34.68
C ARG A 24 7.49 3.40 33.84
N HIS A 25 7.44 3.30 32.51
CA HIS A 25 7.46 4.45 31.59
C HIS A 25 6.25 4.50 30.65
N GLY A 26 5.16 3.81 31.00
CA GLY A 26 3.98 3.65 30.15
C GLY A 26 3.37 4.97 29.64
N ARG A 27 3.46 6.07 30.40
CA ARG A 27 3.00 7.39 29.92
C ARG A 27 3.85 7.93 28.76
N LEU A 28 5.17 7.82 28.86
CA LEU A 28 6.09 8.26 27.80
C LEU A 28 5.93 7.41 26.54
N ILE A 29 5.81 6.09 26.70
CA ILE A 29 5.56 5.16 25.59
C ILE A 29 4.24 5.50 24.89
N ARG A 30 3.17 5.80 25.65
CA ARG A 30 1.88 6.23 25.08
C ARG A 30 2.01 7.52 24.27
N TYR A 31 2.67 8.55 24.79
CA TYR A 31 2.86 9.80 24.03
C TYR A 31 3.75 9.61 22.80
N ALA A 32 4.79 8.77 22.89
CA ALA A 32 5.62 8.42 21.75
C ALA A 32 4.81 7.71 20.66
N LEU A 33 3.95 6.75 21.04
CA LEU A 33 3.06 6.06 20.10
C LEU A 33 2.06 7.02 19.46
N LEU A 34 1.48 7.95 20.22
CA LEU A 34 0.59 8.97 19.68
C LEU A 34 1.30 9.94 18.74
N ALA A 35 2.53 10.32 19.05
CA ALA A 35 3.35 11.18 18.18
C ALA A 35 3.68 10.47 16.85
N VAL A 36 4.07 9.20 16.91
CA VAL A 36 4.31 8.37 15.72
C VAL A 36 3.03 8.24 14.89
N LEU A 37 1.90 7.94 15.53
CA LEU A 37 0.60 7.86 14.85
C LEU A 37 0.23 9.20 14.18
N GLY A 38 0.43 10.32 14.87
CA GLY A 38 0.22 11.65 14.31
C GLY A 38 1.08 11.91 13.07
N LEU A 39 2.36 11.53 13.12
CA LEU A 39 3.28 11.61 11.98
C LEU A 39 2.79 10.77 10.79
N PHE A 40 2.30 9.55 11.03
CA PHE A 40 1.73 8.71 9.99
C PHE A 40 0.48 9.31 9.36
N ILE A 41 -0.42 9.89 10.16
CA ILE A 41 -1.64 10.52 9.65
C ILE A 41 -1.29 11.76 8.81
N VAL A 42 -0.39 12.61 9.30
CA VAL A 42 0.02 13.83 8.58
C VAL A 42 0.79 13.48 7.32
N GLY A 43 1.79 12.60 7.41
CA GLY A 43 2.60 12.17 6.27
C GLY A 43 1.80 11.39 5.24
N GLY A 44 0.96 10.46 5.69
CA GLY A 44 0.07 9.68 4.82
C GLY A 44 -1.00 10.55 4.16
N GLY A 45 -1.63 11.45 4.93
CA GLY A 45 -2.60 12.41 4.42
C GLY A 45 -2.00 13.35 3.38
N TRP A 46 -0.80 13.89 3.63
CA TRP A 46 -0.07 14.70 2.66
C TRP A 46 0.23 13.89 1.40
N GLY A 47 0.84 12.71 1.54
CA GLY A 47 1.21 11.85 0.41
C GLY A 47 0.01 11.48 -0.46
N PHE A 48 -1.09 11.10 0.18
CA PHE A 48 -2.36 10.79 -0.50
C PHE A 48 -2.93 12.02 -1.22
N TRP A 49 -2.95 13.18 -0.56
CA TRP A 49 -3.42 14.42 -1.16
C TRP A 49 -2.59 14.81 -2.40
N LYS A 50 -1.26 14.70 -2.32
CA LYS A 50 -0.37 14.96 -3.45
C LYS A 50 -0.58 13.97 -4.60
N TRP A 51 -0.69 12.68 -4.31
CA TRP A 51 -1.01 11.67 -5.32
C TRP A 51 -2.36 11.99 -5.99
N ARG A 52 -3.41 12.20 -5.20
CA ARG A 52 -4.73 12.51 -5.74
C ARG A 52 -4.76 13.81 -6.54
N SER A 53 -3.98 14.82 -6.16
CA SER A 53 -3.84 16.08 -6.87
C SER A 53 -3.15 15.92 -8.23
N LEU A 54 -2.07 15.14 -8.30
CA LEU A 54 -1.30 14.94 -9.53
C LEU A 54 -2.04 14.07 -10.55
N TYR A 55 -2.74 13.03 -10.08
CA TYR A 55 -3.40 12.05 -10.93
C TYR A 55 -4.90 12.30 -11.10
N ALA A 56 -5.44 13.40 -10.54
CA ALA A 56 -6.87 13.72 -10.51
C ALA A 56 -7.57 13.71 -11.87
N GLY A 57 -6.88 14.25 -12.87
CA GLY A 57 -7.43 14.50 -14.21
C GLY A 57 -6.81 13.61 -15.27
N MET A 58 -6.08 12.56 -14.87
CA MET A 58 -5.45 11.68 -15.84
C MET A 58 -6.54 10.84 -16.52
N PRO A 59 -6.73 10.96 -17.85
CA PRO A 59 -7.74 10.16 -18.54
C PRO A 59 -7.41 8.68 -18.42
N LYS A 60 -8.44 7.83 -18.43
CA LYS A 60 -8.24 6.39 -18.51
C LYS A 60 -7.43 6.05 -19.75
N LEU A 61 -6.48 5.12 -19.64
CA LEU A 61 -5.74 4.66 -20.81
C LEU A 61 -6.75 4.07 -21.81
N PRO A 62 -6.73 4.50 -23.08
CA PRO A 62 -7.54 3.87 -24.11
C PRO A 62 -7.12 2.41 -24.30
N GLU A 63 -8.02 1.60 -24.83
CA GLU A 63 -7.72 0.20 -25.12
C GLU A 63 -6.52 0.10 -26.07
N VAL A 64 -5.72 -0.96 -25.98
CA VAL A 64 -4.52 -1.14 -26.84
C VAL A 64 -4.88 -1.02 -28.32
N ALA A 65 -6.06 -1.49 -28.73
CA ALA A 65 -6.57 -1.33 -30.09
C ALA A 65 -6.78 0.14 -30.48
N GLU A 66 -7.31 0.97 -29.58
CA GLU A 66 -7.50 2.40 -29.80
C GLU A 66 -6.17 3.16 -29.86
N LEU A 67 -5.15 2.76 -29.08
CA LEU A 67 -3.79 3.33 -29.16
C LEU A 67 -3.18 3.17 -30.55
N TRP A 68 -3.44 2.03 -31.18
CA TRP A 68 -2.99 1.78 -32.54
C TRP A 68 -3.77 2.59 -33.57
N ASN A 69 -4.93 3.16 -33.27
CA ASN A 69 -5.72 3.95 -34.22
C ASN A 69 -5.60 5.47 -33.99
N ALA A 70 -5.39 5.91 -32.74
CA ALA A 70 -5.51 7.31 -32.31
C ALA A 70 -4.54 8.30 -32.98
N LYS A 71 -3.50 7.84 -33.68
CA LYS A 71 -2.55 8.68 -34.43
C LYS A 71 -2.14 8.11 -35.79
N ARG A 72 -2.91 7.16 -36.33
CA ARG A 72 -2.61 6.63 -37.66
C ARG A 72 -3.29 7.49 -38.72
N GLU A 73 -2.50 7.95 -39.70
CA GLU A 73 -3.09 8.55 -40.88
C GLU A 73 -3.79 7.47 -41.70
N PRO A 74 -4.94 7.78 -42.32
CA PRO A 74 -5.64 6.81 -43.16
C PRO A 74 -4.74 6.40 -44.33
N ALA A 75 -4.60 5.09 -44.53
CA ALA A 75 -3.90 4.51 -45.66
C ALA A 75 -4.85 3.64 -46.49
N ILE A 76 -4.69 3.66 -47.81
CA ILE A 76 -5.46 2.85 -48.75
C ILE A 76 -4.53 1.75 -49.26
N GLU A 77 -4.89 0.49 -48.99
CA GLU A 77 -4.18 -0.68 -49.51
C GLU A 77 -4.99 -1.32 -50.65
N PHE A 78 -4.34 -1.51 -51.80
CA PHE A 78 -4.92 -2.18 -52.96
C PHE A 78 -4.54 -3.66 -52.93
N ILE A 79 -5.55 -4.53 -52.98
CA ILE A 79 -5.38 -5.97 -52.83
C ILE A 79 -5.95 -6.66 -54.07
N ASP A 80 -5.21 -7.63 -54.63
CA ASP A 80 -5.69 -8.51 -55.70
C ASP A 80 -6.66 -9.59 -55.17
N ARG A 81 -7.37 -10.29 -56.06
CA ARG A 81 -8.25 -11.43 -55.74
C ARG A 81 -7.58 -12.55 -54.95
N ASN A 82 -6.25 -12.65 -55.03
CA ASN A 82 -5.44 -13.63 -54.31
C ASN A 82 -4.90 -13.10 -52.97
N GLU A 83 -5.49 -12.04 -52.41
CA GLU A 83 -5.04 -11.35 -51.18
C GLU A 83 -3.62 -10.75 -51.24
N LYS A 84 -3.06 -10.63 -52.46
CA LYS A 84 -1.74 -10.04 -52.69
C LYS A 84 -1.84 -8.52 -52.72
N THR A 85 -1.07 -7.83 -51.87
CA THR A 85 -0.94 -6.36 -51.93
C THR A 85 -0.31 -5.95 -53.25
N LEU A 86 -1.00 -5.08 -53.98
CA LEU A 86 -0.54 -4.45 -55.22
C LEU A 86 0.16 -3.13 -54.94
N ASP A 87 -0.43 -2.28 -54.09
CA ASP A 87 0.09 -0.95 -53.75
C ASP A 87 -0.48 -0.47 -52.40
N VAL A 88 0.20 0.48 -51.76
CA VAL A 88 -0.25 1.15 -50.53
C VAL A 88 -0.07 2.66 -50.68
N ARG A 89 -1.15 3.43 -50.52
CA ARG A 89 -1.12 4.90 -50.47
C ARG A 89 -1.26 5.34 -49.03
N GLY A 90 -0.22 5.98 -48.50
CA GLY A 90 -0.14 6.43 -47.10
C GLY A 90 0.80 5.56 -46.25
N PRO A 91 0.90 5.84 -44.94
CA PRO A 91 1.82 5.13 -44.05
C PRO A 91 1.41 3.67 -43.86
N ARG A 92 2.36 2.75 -44.05
CA ARG A 92 2.15 1.31 -43.84
C ARG A 92 2.49 0.95 -42.39
N TYR A 93 1.47 0.62 -41.62
CA TYR A 93 1.64 0.10 -40.26
C TYR A 93 1.75 -1.43 -40.32
N GLY A 94 2.66 -2.02 -39.54
CA GLY A 94 3.02 -3.44 -39.64
C GLY A 94 1.82 -4.39 -39.51
N ARG A 95 1.83 -5.45 -40.33
CA ARG A 95 0.87 -6.55 -40.22
C ARG A 95 1.30 -7.45 -39.05
N ALA A 96 0.36 -7.79 -38.17
CA ALA A 96 0.50 -8.93 -37.26
C ALA A 96 0.37 -10.23 -38.06
#